data_AF-A0A6P2VL78-F1
#
_entry.id   AF-A0A6P2VL78-F1
#
_cell.length_a   1.000
_cell.length_b   1.000
_cell.length_c   1.000
_cell.angle_alpha   90.00
_cell.angle_beta   90.00
_cell.angle_gamma   90.00
#
_symmetry.space_group_name_H-M   'P 1'
#
loop_
_entity.id
_entity.type
_entity.pdbx_description
1 polymer ?
#
loop_
_entity_poly.entity_id
_entity_poly.type
_entity_poly.pdbx_seq_one_letter_code
_entity_poly.pdbx_strand_id
1 'polypeptide(L)'
;MMDRNESNSDKPRGRTRRRRLVAGVAVAAIAAAVVAGVRYMSPPGGLDKREIDEILKAALADKNTAPTDACVSLSGAELPADVTAASLLRVDGTVRKDVQALINRGLITVKFDAGKGKPTIRNPDYEASDKHVRLSHIELTALGKPYYRYHELESTDPSSPGGSVLYMMNLFCAHVSYGGVEKFMTPSKNPFDDNPHLVTWVNFLWKPDKQATPWLADPDLLSALSFFPEDDGWAHKGILLERDDNAHWALGDNPYTIRW
;
A
#
# COMPACT_ATOMS: atom_id res chain seq x y z
N MET A 1 28.22 33.76 -62.19
CA MET A 1 28.87 34.99 -62.70
C MET A 1 27.78 35.76 -63.40
N MET A 2 27.26 36.92 -62.99
CA MET A 2 27.59 38.05 -62.10
C MET A 2 26.21 38.67 -61.74
N ASP A 3 25.93 39.48 -60.74
CA ASP A 3 26.63 40.02 -59.59
C ASP A 3 25.56 40.53 -58.60
N ARG A 4 25.97 40.71 -57.35
CA ARG A 4 25.20 41.28 -56.23
C ARG A 4 24.77 42.73 -56.50
N ASN A 5 23.72 43.18 -55.81
CA ASN A 5 23.94 44.33 -54.91
C ASN A 5 22.97 44.36 -53.72
N GLU A 6 23.57 44.61 -52.58
CA GLU A 6 23.01 44.72 -51.24
C GLU A 6 22.26 46.05 -51.03
N SER A 7 21.34 46.07 -50.06
CA SER A 7 21.22 47.22 -49.16
C SER A 7 20.61 46.77 -47.84
N ASN A 8 21.33 47.06 -46.76
CA ASN A 8 21.06 46.67 -45.39
C ASN A 8 21.44 47.88 -44.51
N SER A 9 20.47 48.52 -43.84
CA SER A 9 20.58 49.45 -42.69
C SER A 9 19.20 50.09 -42.50
N ASP A 10 18.58 50.29 -41.33
CA ASP A 10 19.08 50.65 -40.01
C ASP A 10 18.09 50.20 -38.90
N LYS A 11 18.64 49.80 -37.74
CA LYS A 11 18.01 49.85 -36.40
C LYS A 11 18.26 51.28 -35.83
N PRO A 12 17.56 51.84 -34.78
CA PRO A 12 17.32 51.15 -33.50
C PRO A 12 16.23 51.72 -32.51
N ARG A 13 16.18 51.09 -31.31
CA ARG A 13 15.89 51.64 -29.95
C ARG A 13 14.47 51.69 -29.35
N GLY A 14 14.36 51.00 -28.19
CA GLY A 14 13.56 51.36 -27.00
C GLY A 14 12.21 50.63 -26.90
N ARG A 15 11.75 50.08 -25.76
CA ARG A 15 12.09 50.21 -24.35
C ARG A 15 11.52 49.02 -23.57
N THR A 16 12.24 48.64 -22.52
CA THR A 16 11.93 47.73 -21.42
C THR A 16 10.65 48.07 -20.63
N ARG A 17 9.92 47.06 -20.15
CA ARG A 17 9.26 47.13 -18.82
C ARG A 17 9.18 45.78 -18.12
N ARG A 18 9.68 45.79 -16.88
CA ARG A 18 9.78 44.71 -15.89
C ARG A 18 8.44 44.38 -15.23
N ARG A 19 8.31 43.09 -14.84
CA ARG A 19 7.72 42.46 -13.64
C ARG A 19 6.53 43.14 -12.94
N ARG A 20 5.51 42.32 -12.65
CA ARG A 20 5.02 42.08 -11.26
C ARG A 20 4.52 40.63 -11.11
N LEU A 21 5.18 39.92 -10.20
CA LEU A 21 4.71 38.72 -9.50
C LEU A 21 3.64 39.14 -8.48
N VAL A 22 2.56 38.37 -8.38
CA VAL A 22 1.72 38.17 -7.18
C VAL A 22 1.27 36.70 -7.29
N ALA A 23 1.94 35.73 -6.67
CA ALA A 23 1.82 35.31 -5.27
C ALA A 23 0.37 34.92 -4.89
N GLY A 24 0.05 33.64 -5.09
CA GLY A 24 -1.16 32.97 -4.60
C GLY A 24 -0.82 31.51 -4.27
N VAL A 25 -0.70 31.25 -2.97
CA VAL A 25 -0.28 30.03 -2.23
C VAL A 25 -1.16 28.82 -2.63
N ALA A 26 -0.63 27.78 -3.28
CA ALA A 26 0.01 26.57 -2.73
C ALA A 26 -0.91 25.64 -1.92
N VAL A 27 -1.54 24.65 -2.59
CA VAL A 27 -1.79 23.29 -2.08
C VAL A 27 -1.90 22.33 -3.28
N ALA A 28 -0.76 21.87 -3.82
CA ALA A 28 -0.75 20.79 -4.82
C ALA A 28 0.67 20.23 -4.97
N ALA A 29 1.18 19.54 -3.95
CA ALA A 29 2.40 18.74 -4.07
C ALA A 29 2.58 17.73 -2.93
N ILE A 30 1.60 16.86 -2.66
CA ILE A 30 1.85 15.63 -1.89
C ILE A 30 0.99 14.51 -2.48
N ALA A 31 1.35 14.01 -3.66
CA ALA A 31 0.73 12.80 -4.23
C ALA A 31 1.63 12.06 -5.22
N ALA A 32 2.95 12.29 -5.19
CA ALA A 32 3.92 11.66 -6.10
C ALA A 32 5.23 11.26 -5.39
N ALA A 33 5.15 10.86 -4.11
CA ALA A 33 6.30 10.39 -3.32
C ALA A 33 6.18 8.92 -2.90
N VAL A 34 5.08 8.24 -3.25
CA VAL A 34 4.86 6.83 -2.89
C VAL A 34 5.43 5.86 -3.94
N VAL A 35 5.71 6.34 -5.16
CA VAL A 35 6.40 5.56 -6.21
C VAL A 35 7.85 6.06 -6.41
N ALA A 36 8.25 7.12 -5.70
CA ALA A 36 9.58 7.70 -5.77
C ALA A 36 10.18 7.72 -4.36
N GLY A 37 10.95 6.67 -4.06
CA GLY A 37 11.58 6.43 -2.76
C GLY A 37 12.15 7.70 -2.14
N VAL A 38 11.84 7.90 -0.86
CA VAL A 38 12.45 8.90 0.00
C VAL A 38 13.96 8.60 0.03
N ARG A 39 14.75 9.39 -0.70
CA ARG A 39 16.21 9.21 -0.86
C ARG A 39 16.94 9.79 0.34
N TYR A 40 17.38 8.92 1.25
CA TYR A 40 18.25 9.29 2.36
C TYR A 40 19.67 8.75 2.08
N MET A 41 20.64 9.64 1.87
CA MET A 41 22.05 9.27 1.66
C MET A 41 22.75 9.12 3.01
N SER A 42 22.98 7.88 3.45
CA SER A 42 23.78 7.60 4.65
C SER A 42 25.29 7.57 4.33
N PRO A 43 26.17 8.05 5.24
CA PRO A 43 27.62 7.93 5.10
C PRO A 43 28.10 6.46 5.09
N PRO A 44 29.35 6.17 4.68
CA PRO A 44 29.83 4.79 4.52
C PRO A 44 29.79 4.03 5.87
N GLY A 45 28.93 3.01 5.95
CA GLY A 45 28.76 2.13 7.12
C GLY A 45 27.54 2.39 8.01
N GLY A 46 26.73 3.42 7.73
CA GLY A 46 25.69 3.90 8.64
C GLY A 46 24.28 3.51 8.26
N LEU A 47 23.57 2.94 9.24
CA LEU A 47 22.13 3.06 9.42
C LEU A 47 21.89 3.23 10.92
N ASP A 48 21.60 4.45 11.36
CA ASP A 48 21.34 4.76 12.76
C ASP A 48 19.85 4.74 13.09
N LYS A 49 19.51 4.73 14.39
CA LYS A 49 18.11 4.68 14.85
C LYS A 49 17.27 5.83 14.27
N ARG A 50 17.83 7.04 14.15
CA ARG A 50 17.11 8.22 13.66
C ARG A 50 16.83 8.07 12.17
N GLU A 51 17.78 7.59 11.38
CA GLU A 51 17.57 7.31 9.96
C GLU A 51 16.46 6.27 9.76
N ILE A 52 16.45 5.20 10.57
CA ILE A 52 15.39 4.19 10.56
C ILE A 52 14.04 4.80 10.96
N ASP A 53 13.98 5.57 12.03
CA ASP A 53 12.75 6.24 12.48
C ASP A 53 12.15 7.11 11.35
N GLU A 54 12.98 7.85 10.61
CA GLU A 54 12.51 8.68 9.48
C GLU A 54 12.01 7.84 8.29
N ILE A 55 12.72 6.76 7.95
CA ILE A 55 12.27 5.81 6.91
C ILE A 55 10.91 5.23 7.29
N LEU A 56 10.75 4.74 8.53
CA LEU A 56 9.51 4.09 8.97
C LEU A 56 8.35 5.08 9.12
N LYS A 57 8.58 6.29 9.62
CA LYS A 57 7.54 7.35 9.65
C LYS A 57 7.02 7.66 8.25
N ALA A 58 7.93 7.83 7.29
CA ALA A 58 7.56 8.16 5.92
C ALA A 58 6.84 6.99 5.24
N ALA A 59 7.35 5.77 5.42
CA ALA A 59 6.74 4.58 4.84
C ALA A 59 5.33 4.37 5.39
N LEU A 60 5.17 4.29 6.71
CA LEU A 60 3.90 3.93 7.37
C LEU A 60 2.79 4.98 7.20
N ALA A 61 3.11 6.17 6.70
CA ALA A 61 2.11 7.15 6.26
C ALA A 61 1.37 6.70 5.00
N ASP A 62 1.97 5.83 4.18
CA ASP A 62 1.34 5.23 3.01
C ASP A 62 0.62 3.92 3.36
N LYS A 63 -0.64 3.84 2.94
CA LYS A 63 -1.48 2.65 3.09
C LYS A 63 -0.88 1.39 2.46
N ASN A 64 -0.08 1.53 1.39
CA ASN A 64 0.49 0.38 0.70
C ASN A 64 1.64 -0.27 1.48
N THR A 65 2.20 0.44 2.46
CA THR A 65 3.24 -0.11 3.33
C THR A 65 2.78 -0.35 4.75
N ALA A 66 1.54 0.03 5.12
CA ALA A 66 0.97 -0.29 6.42
C ALA A 66 0.96 -1.81 6.67
N PRO A 67 1.12 -2.27 7.94
CA PRO A 67 1.00 -3.68 8.29
C PRO A 67 -0.35 -4.24 7.83
N THR A 68 -0.37 -5.46 7.30
CA THR A 68 -1.62 -6.16 6.95
C THR A 68 -2.52 -6.37 8.16
N ASP A 69 -1.93 -6.46 9.35
CA ASP A 69 -2.63 -6.52 10.64
C ASP A 69 -3.49 -5.28 10.93
N ALA A 70 -3.18 -4.15 10.29
CA ALA A 70 -3.96 -2.93 10.37
C ALA A 70 -5.16 -2.91 9.39
N CYS A 71 -5.44 -4.02 8.69
CA CYS A 71 -6.42 -4.07 7.63
C CYS A 71 -7.56 -5.06 7.89
N VAL A 72 -8.77 -4.66 7.51
CA VAL A 72 -9.89 -5.60 7.33
C VAL A 72 -9.79 -6.22 5.94
N SER A 73 -9.88 -7.55 5.86
CA SER A 73 -9.69 -8.30 4.62
C SER A 73 -10.99 -8.89 4.06
N LEU A 74 -11.20 -8.70 2.76
CA LEU A 74 -12.20 -9.40 1.96
C LEU A 74 -11.52 -10.22 0.86
N SER A 75 -11.81 -11.52 0.81
CA SER A 75 -11.31 -12.39 -0.25
C SER A 75 -11.99 -12.10 -1.58
N GLY A 76 -11.22 -12.16 -2.67
CA GLY A 76 -11.71 -11.98 -4.03
C GLY A 76 -10.81 -11.05 -4.85
N ALA A 77 -11.07 -10.97 -6.15
CA ALA A 77 -10.31 -10.09 -7.04
C ALA A 77 -10.48 -8.61 -6.70
N GLU A 78 -9.60 -7.79 -7.28
CA GLU A 78 -9.60 -6.33 -7.11
C GLU A 78 -10.97 -5.72 -7.44
N LEU A 79 -11.50 -4.92 -6.50
CA LEU A 79 -12.78 -4.24 -6.63
C LEU A 79 -12.78 -3.19 -7.77
N PRO A 80 -13.89 -3.04 -8.53
CA PRO A 80 -15.13 -3.80 -8.40
C PRO A 80 -14.98 -5.24 -8.94
N ALA A 81 -15.65 -6.18 -8.27
CA ALA A 81 -15.55 -7.60 -8.57
C ALA A 81 -16.83 -8.37 -8.19
N ASP A 82 -17.10 -9.43 -8.95
CA ASP A 82 -18.04 -10.46 -8.56
C ASP A 82 -17.30 -11.50 -7.71
N VAL A 83 -17.76 -11.70 -6.48
CA VAL A 83 -17.21 -12.69 -5.56
C VAL A 83 -18.24 -13.77 -5.28
N THR A 84 -17.78 -14.95 -4.85
CA THR A 84 -18.67 -16.01 -4.36
C THR A 84 -19.49 -15.48 -3.17
N ALA A 85 -20.82 -15.55 -3.23
CA ALA A 85 -21.68 -15.03 -2.17
C ALA A 85 -21.35 -15.62 -0.79
N ALA A 86 -20.90 -16.89 -0.75
CA ALA A 86 -20.49 -17.56 0.47
C ALA A 86 -19.30 -16.88 1.19
N SER A 87 -18.42 -16.14 0.49
CA SER A 87 -17.27 -15.47 1.14
C SER A 87 -17.68 -14.28 2.01
N LEU A 88 -18.91 -13.78 1.81
CA LEU A 88 -19.49 -12.67 2.56
C LEU A 88 -20.38 -13.12 3.73
N LEU A 89 -20.63 -14.42 3.81
CA LEU A 89 -21.54 -15.02 4.79
C LEU A 89 -20.77 -15.83 5.83
N ARG A 90 -21.36 -15.96 7.01
CA ARG A 90 -20.97 -16.96 8.00
C ARG A 90 -21.58 -18.31 7.62
N VAL A 91 -21.17 -19.37 8.32
CA VAL A 91 -21.67 -20.73 8.12
C VAL A 91 -23.20 -20.84 8.30
N ASP A 92 -23.78 -19.99 9.16
CA ASP A 92 -25.23 -19.91 9.39
C ASP A 92 -26.00 -19.12 8.31
N GLY A 93 -25.32 -18.62 7.29
CA GLY A 93 -25.91 -17.85 6.18
C GLY A 93 -26.13 -16.37 6.48
N THR A 94 -25.77 -15.87 7.68
CA THR A 94 -25.81 -14.45 8.00
C THR A 94 -24.61 -13.71 7.41
N VAL A 95 -24.76 -12.42 7.06
CA VAL A 95 -23.64 -11.59 6.58
C VAL A 95 -22.59 -11.48 7.68
N ARG A 96 -21.31 -11.67 7.33
CA ARG A 96 -20.21 -11.47 8.28
C ARG A 96 -20.26 -10.04 8.83
N LYS A 97 -19.98 -9.90 10.12
CA LYS A 97 -20.10 -8.61 10.81
C LYS A 97 -19.17 -7.54 10.24
N ASP A 98 -17.95 -7.93 9.88
CA ASP A 98 -17.00 -7.04 9.23
C ASP A 98 -17.49 -6.55 7.85
N VAL A 99 -18.03 -7.44 7.02
CA VAL A 99 -18.66 -7.08 5.73
C VAL A 99 -19.81 -6.09 5.96
N GLN A 100 -20.71 -6.40 6.90
CA GLN A 100 -21.84 -5.53 7.22
C GLN A 100 -21.36 -4.17 7.73
N ALA A 101 -20.32 -4.13 8.56
CA ALA A 101 -19.76 -2.89 9.07
C ALA A 101 -19.04 -2.07 7.98
N LEU A 102 -18.34 -2.71 7.03
CA LEU A 102 -17.78 -2.03 5.85
C LEU A 102 -18.88 -1.36 5.00
N ILE A 103 -20.03 -2.03 4.83
CA ILE A 103 -21.22 -1.47 4.15
C ILE A 103 -21.80 -0.31 4.97
N ASN A 104 -22.02 -0.49 6.27
CA ASN A 104 -22.63 0.52 7.14
C ASN A 104 -21.78 1.78 7.27
N ARG A 105 -20.45 1.64 7.25
CA ARG A 105 -19.48 2.75 7.22
C ARG A 105 -19.28 3.34 5.83
N GLY A 106 -19.97 2.80 4.82
CA GLY A 106 -19.95 3.29 3.45
C GLY A 106 -18.59 3.12 2.78
N LEU A 107 -17.78 2.13 3.17
CA LEU A 107 -16.49 1.85 2.55
C LEU A 107 -16.66 1.05 1.26
N ILE A 108 -17.67 0.18 1.20
CA ILE A 108 -18.07 -0.60 0.03
C ILE A 108 -19.58 -0.55 -0.18
N THR A 109 -20.03 -0.92 -1.37
CA THR A 109 -21.41 -1.36 -1.63
C THR A 109 -21.40 -2.83 -2.01
N VAL A 110 -22.48 -3.54 -1.67
CA VAL A 110 -22.65 -4.95 -2.03
C VAL A 110 -24.04 -5.15 -2.62
N LYS A 111 -24.09 -5.70 -3.84
CA LYS A 111 -25.30 -6.26 -4.42
C LYS A 111 -25.27 -7.77 -4.20
N PHE A 112 -25.99 -8.21 -3.17
CA PHE A 112 -26.19 -9.63 -2.89
C PHE A 112 -27.01 -10.29 -3.99
N ASP A 113 -26.76 -11.58 -4.22
CA ASP A 113 -27.43 -12.40 -5.26
C ASP A 113 -27.38 -11.76 -6.66
N ALA A 114 -26.18 -11.32 -7.06
CA ALA A 114 -25.93 -10.71 -8.37
C ALA A 114 -26.11 -11.69 -9.55
N GLY A 115 -26.21 -12.99 -9.27
CA GLY A 115 -26.48 -14.03 -10.27
C GLY A 115 -25.77 -15.34 -9.94
N LYS A 116 -25.65 -16.21 -10.95
CA LYS A 116 -24.79 -17.41 -10.91
C LYS A 116 -23.73 -17.30 -12.00
N GLY A 117 -22.50 -17.68 -11.69
CA GLY A 117 -21.41 -17.66 -12.67
C GLY A 117 -20.04 -17.93 -12.06
N LYS A 118 -19.00 -17.48 -12.77
CA LYS A 118 -17.60 -17.53 -12.36
C LYS A 118 -17.27 -16.26 -11.57
N PRO A 119 -16.67 -16.35 -10.37
CA PRO A 119 -16.16 -15.16 -9.69
C PRO A 119 -15.07 -14.49 -10.53
N THR A 120 -14.92 -13.18 -10.39
CA THR A 120 -13.91 -12.41 -11.10
C THR A 120 -12.51 -12.90 -10.72
N ILE A 121 -11.67 -13.15 -11.73
CA ILE A 121 -10.22 -13.32 -11.60
C ILE A 121 -9.59 -12.45 -12.69
N ARG A 122 -8.68 -11.56 -12.29
CA ARG A 122 -8.00 -10.63 -13.21
C ARG A 122 -6.65 -11.17 -13.68
N ASN A 123 -5.99 -11.98 -12.86
CA ASN A 123 -4.74 -12.61 -13.20
C ASN A 123 -4.98 -13.68 -14.30
N PRO A 124 -4.39 -13.54 -15.50
CA PRO A 124 -4.66 -14.43 -16.63
C PRO A 124 -4.11 -15.84 -16.42
N ASP A 125 -3.16 -16.02 -15.51
CA ASP A 125 -2.52 -17.31 -15.24
C ASP A 125 -3.37 -18.20 -14.31
N TYR A 126 -4.46 -17.66 -13.75
CA TYR A 126 -5.33 -18.34 -12.80
C TYR A 126 -6.78 -18.40 -13.26
N GLU A 127 -7.44 -19.52 -12.97
CA GLU A 127 -8.89 -19.68 -13.16
C GLU A 127 -9.60 -19.97 -11.86
N ALA A 128 -10.85 -19.51 -11.76
CA ALA A 128 -11.70 -19.87 -10.64
C ALA A 128 -11.95 -21.38 -10.67
N SER A 129 -11.67 -22.02 -9.55
CA SER A 129 -11.94 -23.44 -9.33
C SER A 129 -13.41 -23.77 -9.58
N ASP A 130 -14.30 -22.92 -9.09
CA ASP A 130 -15.74 -23.09 -9.20
C ASP A 130 -16.35 -22.12 -10.22
N LYS A 131 -16.96 -22.68 -11.28
CA LYS A 131 -17.47 -21.92 -12.44
C LYS A 131 -18.98 -21.61 -12.38
N HIS A 132 -19.70 -22.19 -11.41
CA HIS A 132 -21.16 -22.12 -11.31
C HIS A 132 -21.64 -21.85 -9.88
N VAL A 133 -21.16 -20.76 -9.27
CA VAL A 133 -21.50 -20.38 -7.90
C VAL A 133 -22.46 -19.19 -7.86
N ARG A 134 -23.18 -19.02 -6.74
CA ARG A 134 -23.92 -17.78 -6.48
C ARG A 134 -22.93 -16.64 -6.25
N LEU A 135 -23.17 -15.52 -6.92
CA LEU A 135 -22.29 -14.36 -6.89
C LEU A 135 -22.90 -13.21 -6.09
N SER A 136 -22.04 -12.39 -5.52
CA SER A 136 -22.35 -11.04 -5.03
C SER A 136 -21.40 -10.07 -5.69
N HIS A 137 -21.91 -8.90 -6.08
CA HIS A 137 -21.10 -7.84 -6.69
C HIS A 137 -20.68 -6.84 -5.62
N ILE A 138 -19.39 -6.53 -5.54
CA ILE A 138 -18.86 -5.56 -4.59
C ILE A 138 -18.24 -4.39 -5.36
N GLU A 139 -18.60 -3.17 -4.97
CA GLU A 139 -17.94 -1.96 -5.47
C GLU A 139 -17.25 -1.20 -4.34
N LEU A 140 -16.12 -0.59 -4.70
CA LEU A 140 -15.40 0.33 -3.83
C LEU A 140 -16.04 1.72 -3.90
N THR A 141 -16.33 2.30 -2.74
CA THR A 141 -16.85 3.68 -2.68
C THR A 141 -15.72 4.71 -2.71
N ALA A 142 -16.08 5.98 -2.96
CA ALA A 142 -15.15 7.09 -2.81
C ALA A 142 -14.61 7.23 -1.37
N LEU A 143 -15.39 6.87 -0.36
CA LEU A 143 -14.99 6.92 1.05
C LEU A 143 -14.04 5.77 1.43
N GLY A 144 -14.20 4.60 0.82
CA GLY A 144 -13.32 3.45 1.04
C GLY A 144 -11.97 3.56 0.32
N LYS A 145 -11.94 4.24 -0.84
CA LYS A 145 -10.74 4.32 -1.70
C LYS A 145 -9.46 4.79 -1.01
N PRO A 146 -9.47 5.77 -0.09
CA PRO A 146 -8.28 6.17 0.65
C PRO A 146 -7.66 5.05 1.50
N TYR A 147 -8.47 4.10 2.00
CA TYR A 147 -8.02 3.01 2.87
C TYR A 147 -7.78 1.69 2.11
N TYR A 148 -8.27 1.62 0.88
CA TYR A 148 -8.26 0.42 0.07
C TYR A 148 -6.91 0.18 -0.60
N ARG A 149 -6.40 -1.05 -0.51
CA ARG A 149 -5.37 -1.60 -1.39
C ARG A 149 -5.73 -3.05 -1.75
N TYR A 150 -5.23 -3.50 -2.88
CA TYR A 150 -5.38 -4.88 -3.33
C TYR A 150 -4.04 -5.61 -3.22
N HIS A 151 -4.10 -6.89 -2.88
CA HIS A 151 -2.92 -7.74 -2.75
C HIS A 151 -3.20 -9.12 -3.34
N GLU A 152 -2.26 -9.62 -4.12
CA GLU A 152 -2.20 -11.00 -4.59
C GLU A 152 -0.97 -11.68 -3.99
N LEU A 153 -1.15 -12.91 -3.52
CA LEU A 153 -0.08 -13.75 -3.01
C LEU A 153 -0.20 -15.14 -3.61
N GLU A 154 0.84 -15.58 -4.32
CA GLU A 154 0.96 -16.97 -4.74
C GLU A 154 1.51 -17.82 -3.60
N SER A 155 0.93 -19.00 -3.43
CA SER A 155 1.40 -20.00 -2.48
C SER A 155 1.37 -21.38 -3.12
N THR A 156 2.25 -22.26 -2.65
CA THR A 156 2.27 -23.66 -3.08
C THR A 156 1.24 -24.43 -2.26
N ASP A 157 0.23 -25.00 -2.92
CA ASP A 157 -0.74 -25.90 -2.32
C ASP A 157 -0.77 -27.22 -3.12
N PRO A 158 -0.25 -28.32 -2.55
CA PRO A 158 -0.21 -29.61 -3.24
C PRO A 158 -1.62 -30.19 -3.51
N SER A 159 -2.67 -29.65 -2.90
CA SER A 159 -4.06 -30.02 -3.18
C SER A 159 -4.69 -29.26 -4.38
N SER A 160 -4.03 -28.20 -4.87
CA SER A 160 -4.47 -27.42 -6.02
C SER A 160 -4.00 -28.03 -7.34
N PRO A 161 -4.82 -28.06 -8.40
CA PRO A 161 -4.37 -28.42 -9.75
C PRO A 161 -3.24 -27.48 -10.21
N GLY A 162 -2.04 -28.02 -10.45
CA GLY A 162 -0.85 -27.24 -10.79
C GLY A 162 0.05 -26.86 -9.61
N GLY A 163 -0.35 -27.19 -8.38
CA GLY A 163 0.47 -27.03 -7.17
C GLY A 163 0.60 -25.60 -6.66
N SER A 164 0.04 -24.60 -7.35
CA SER A 164 -0.02 -23.21 -6.92
C SER A 164 -1.46 -22.74 -6.68
N VAL A 165 -1.62 -21.81 -5.74
CA VAL A 165 -2.87 -21.13 -5.41
C VAL A 165 -2.60 -19.63 -5.33
N LEU A 166 -3.50 -18.86 -5.95
CA LEU A 166 -3.50 -17.41 -5.85
C LEU A 166 -4.47 -16.96 -4.75
N TYR A 167 -3.94 -16.36 -3.69
CA TYR A 167 -4.72 -15.65 -2.70
C TYR A 167 -4.94 -14.20 -3.16
N MET A 168 -6.20 -13.83 -3.36
CA MET A 168 -6.60 -12.48 -3.73
C MET A 168 -7.29 -11.81 -2.55
N MET A 169 -6.77 -10.66 -2.12
CA MET A 169 -7.20 -9.96 -0.91
C MET A 169 -7.46 -8.48 -1.19
N ASN A 170 -8.67 -8.05 -0.90
CA ASN A 170 -9.06 -6.65 -0.80
C ASN A 170 -8.85 -6.20 0.64
N LEU A 171 -7.97 -5.23 0.86
CA LEU A 171 -7.56 -4.77 2.19
C LEU A 171 -8.03 -3.34 2.43
N PHE A 172 -8.77 -3.14 3.52
CA PHE A 172 -9.14 -1.81 4.02
C PHE A 172 -8.28 -1.50 5.24
N CYS A 173 -7.16 -0.82 5.02
CA CYS A 173 -6.13 -0.57 6.01
C CYS A 173 -6.37 0.73 6.76
N ALA A 174 -6.31 0.66 8.08
CA ALA A 174 -6.28 1.84 8.92
C ALA A 174 -4.99 2.63 8.70
N HIS A 175 -5.05 3.94 8.90
CA HIS A 175 -3.83 4.69 9.16
C HIS A 175 -3.22 4.17 10.46
N VAL A 176 -1.90 4.23 10.55
CA VAL A 176 -1.17 3.77 11.74
C VAL A 176 -0.39 4.92 12.37
N SER A 177 -0.41 4.97 13.69
CA SER A 177 0.52 5.78 14.46
C SER A 177 1.81 5.00 14.64
N TYR A 178 2.94 5.65 14.37
CA TYR A 178 4.27 5.09 14.58
C TYR A 178 4.78 5.42 15.99
N GLY A 179 5.24 4.40 16.71
CA GLY A 179 5.73 4.51 18.10
C GLY A 179 7.25 4.55 18.26
N GLY A 180 8.01 4.39 17.17
CA GLY A 180 9.47 4.40 17.18
C GLY A 180 10.11 3.02 17.06
N VAL A 181 11.39 3.00 16.69
CA VAL A 181 12.21 1.79 16.68
C VAL A 181 12.50 1.31 18.11
N GLU A 182 12.33 0.01 18.33
CA GLU A 182 12.72 -0.67 19.57
C GLU A 182 14.13 -1.23 19.48
N LYS A 183 14.39 -2.02 18.44
CA LYS A 183 15.68 -2.69 18.19
C LYS A 183 15.84 -3.01 16.71
N PHE A 184 17.08 -3.05 16.24
CA PHE A 184 17.40 -3.45 14.87
C PHE A 184 18.70 -4.25 14.84
N MET A 185 18.84 -5.11 13.84
CA MET A 185 20.05 -5.89 13.62
C MET A 185 21.13 -5.03 12.96
N THR A 186 22.40 -5.30 13.26
CA THR A 186 23.50 -4.70 12.49
C THR A 186 23.32 -5.04 11.01
N PRO A 187 23.36 -4.05 10.10
CA PRO A 187 23.32 -4.28 8.66
C PRO A 187 24.27 -5.39 8.21
N SER A 188 23.75 -6.40 7.52
CA SER A 188 24.53 -7.53 7.02
C SER A 188 24.02 -7.96 5.64
N LYS A 189 24.85 -8.68 4.88
CA LYS A 189 24.35 -9.38 3.69
C LYS A 189 23.39 -10.49 4.11
N ASN A 190 22.35 -10.74 3.32
CA ASN A 190 21.55 -11.94 3.51
C ASN A 190 22.38 -13.17 3.06
N PRO A 191 22.60 -14.19 3.91
CA PRO A 191 23.37 -15.36 3.51
C PRO A 191 22.60 -16.43 2.73
N PHE A 192 21.28 -16.32 2.55
CA PHE A 192 20.49 -17.33 1.80
C PHE A 192 19.80 -16.81 0.53
N ASP A 193 20.15 -15.62 0.07
CA ASP A 193 19.89 -15.19 -1.30
C ASP A 193 21.17 -14.65 -1.97
N ASP A 194 21.15 -14.54 -3.30
CA ASP A 194 22.24 -13.93 -4.07
C ASP A 194 22.16 -12.39 -4.06
N ASN A 195 21.40 -11.78 -3.14
CA ASN A 195 21.20 -10.34 -3.10
C ASN A 195 22.51 -9.64 -2.68
N PRO A 196 23.08 -8.77 -3.53
CA PRO A 196 24.31 -8.07 -3.19
C PRO A 196 24.14 -7.05 -2.06
N HIS A 197 22.90 -6.65 -1.75
CA HIS A 197 22.56 -5.56 -0.85
C HIS A 197 22.72 -5.92 0.64
N LEU A 198 22.93 -4.87 1.45
CA LEU A 198 22.85 -5.02 2.91
C LEU A 198 21.39 -4.94 3.34
N VAL A 199 21.02 -5.76 4.31
CA VAL A 199 19.70 -5.77 4.91
C VAL A 199 19.79 -5.59 6.43
N THR A 200 18.73 -5.06 7.03
CA THR A 200 18.51 -5.09 8.47
C THR A 200 17.05 -5.38 8.81
N TRP A 201 16.84 -6.17 9.86
CA TRP A 201 15.53 -6.35 10.47
C TRP A 201 15.34 -5.35 11.60
N VAL A 202 14.26 -4.57 11.51
CA VAL A 202 13.89 -3.53 12.48
C VAL A 202 12.60 -3.93 13.16
N ASN A 203 12.59 -3.92 14.49
CA ASN A 203 11.36 -4.02 15.28
C ASN A 203 10.92 -2.64 15.74
N PHE A 204 9.63 -2.35 15.62
CA PHE A 204 9.04 -1.06 15.93
C PHE A 204 7.65 -1.20 16.54
N LEU A 205 7.25 -0.14 17.25
CA LEU A 205 5.92 -0.01 17.84
C LEU A 205 4.96 0.66 16.85
N TRP A 206 3.73 0.16 16.80
CA TRP A 206 2.66 0.76 16.01
C TRP A 206 1.28 0.54 16.64
N LYS A 207 0.30 1.34 16.24
CA LYS A 207 -1.12 1.09 16.54
C LYS A 207 -2.02 1.74 15.50
N PRO A 208 -3.28 1.30 15.36
CA PRO A 208 -4.24 1.98 14.49
C PRO A 208 -4.51 3.42 14.97
N ASP A 209 -4.43 4.37 14.05
CA ASP A 209 -4.78 5.77 14.28
C ASP A 209 -6.29 5.96 14.14
N LYS A 210 -6.99 5.96 15.28
CA LYS A 210 -8.44 6.14 15.34
C LYS A 210 -8.90 7.55 14.93
N GLN A 211 -8.04 8.55 14.98
CA GLN A 211 -8.39 9.91 14.55
C GLN A 211 -8.32 10.04 13.04
N ALA A 212 -7.26 9.52 12.43
CA ALA A 212 -7.12 9.49 10.97
C ALA A 212 -8.01 8.42 10.31
N THR A 213 -8.56 7.48 11.08
CA THR A 213 -9.36 6.35 10.57
C THR A 213 -10.75 6.27 11.24
N PRO A 214 -11.72 7.11 10.83
CA PRO A 214 -13.02 7.22 11.52
C PRO A 214 -13.85 5.93 11.54
N TRP A 215 -13.67 5.03 10.57
CA TRP A 215 -14.41 3.76 10.52
C TRP A 215 -14.00 2.79 11.65
N LEU A 216 -12.86 2.99 12.32
CA LEU A 216 -12.49 2.24 13.52
C LEU A 216 -13.33 2.57 14.76
N ALA A 217 -14.21 3.56 14.68
CA ALA A 217 -15.26 3.75 15.69
C ALA A 217 -16.28 2.59 15.67
N ASP A 218 -16.26 1.75 14.64
CA ASP A 218 -17.04 0.51 14.59
C ASP A 218 -16.32 -0.62 15.34
N PRO A 219 -16.92 -1.22 16.38
CA PRO A 219 -16.29 -2.29 17.13
C PRO A 219 -16.08 -3.54 16.29
N ASP A 220 -16.96 -3.83 15.31
CA ASP A 220 -16.81 -5.02 14.46
C ASP A 220 -15.60 -4.86 13.53
N LEU A 221 -15.35 -3.65 12.99
CA LEU A 221 -14.16 -3.37 12.16
C LEU A 221 -12.87 -3.33 12.98
N LEU A 222 -12.90 -2.76 14.18
CA LEU A 222 -11.74 -2.78 15.08
C LEU A 222 -11.37 -4.22 15.48
N SER A 223 -12.38 -5.05 15.78
CA SER A 223 -12.17 -6.45 16.15
C SER A 223 -11.72 -7.34 14.99
N ALA A 224 -11.97 -6.91 13.74
CA ALA A 224 -11.53 -7.62 12.54
C ALA A 224 -10.05 -7.37 12.23
N LEU A 225 -9.41 -6.40 12.88
CA LEU A 225 -7.97 -6.20 12.77
C LEU A 225 -7.23 -7.32 13.50
N SER A 226 -6.16 -7.86 12.90
CA SER A 226 -5.23 -8.77 13.58
C SER A 226 -4.21 -7.99 14.43
N PHE A 227 -4.71 -7.01 15.19
CA PHE A 227 -3.93 -6.12 16.02
C PHE A 227 -3.91 -6.64 17.46
N PHE A 228 -2.72 -7.01 17.93
CA PHE A 228 -2.49 -7.57 19.26
C PHE A 228 -1.60 -6.60 20.06
N PRO A 229 -2.19 -5.58 20.70
CA PRO A 229 -1.43 -4.66 21.53
C PRO A 229 -1.02 -5.29 22.86
N GLU A 230 0.08 -4.81 23.42
CA GLU A 230 0.43 -5.00 24.83
C GLU A 230 -0.42 -4.08 25.73
N ASP A 231 -0.21 -4.17 27.05
CA ASP A 231 -0.95 -3.39 28.06
C ASP A 231 -0.83 -1.86 27.87
N ASP A 232 0.23 -1.38 27.22
CA ASP A 232 0.46 0.03 26.92
C ASP A 232 -0.29 0.51 25.65
N GLY A 233 -1.00 -0.40 24.97
CA GLY A 233 -1.79 -0.14 23.78
C GLY A 233 -1.00 -0.07 22.47
N TRP A 234 0.28 -0.44 22.46
CA TRP A 234 1.11 -0.56 21.26
C TRP A 234 1.29 -2.02 20.87
N ALA A 235 1.33 -2.29 19.57
CA ALA A 235 1.72 -3.60 19.05
C ALA A 235 3.14 -3.55 18.49
N HIS A 236 3.78 -4.71 18.54
CA HIS A 236 5.10 -4.92 17.97
C HIS A 236 4.98 -5.46 16.54
N LYS A 237 5.82 -4.94 15.64
CA LYS A 237 6.00 -5.52 14.31
C LYS A 237 7.45 -5.41 13.90
N GLY A 238 7.86 -6.32 13.03
CA GLY A 238 9.17 -6.26 12.39
C GLY A 238 9.05 -5.95 10.90
N ILE A 239 10.06 -5.27 10.37
CA ILE A 239 10.15 -4.85 8.97
C ILE A 239 11.61 -4.86 8.51
N LEU A 240 11.82 -5.26 7.27
CA LEU A 240 13.11 -5.34 6.60
C LEU A 240 13.40 -4.03 5.88
N LEU A 241 14.60 -3.49 6.14
CA LEU A 241 15.19 -2.44 5.33
C LEU A 241 16.30 -3.02 4.47
N GLU A 242 16.42 -2.52 3.25
CA GLU A 242 17.39 -2.94 2.26
C GLU A 242 18.13 -1.73 1.71
N ARG A 243 19.44 -1.91 1.46
CA ARG A 243 20.30 -0.88 0.89
C ARG A 243 20.46 -1.06 -0.60
N ASP A 244 19.97 -0.12 -1.40
CA ASP A 244 20.08 -0.16 -2.86
C ASP A 244 21.54 0.00 -3.37
N ASP A 245 21.74 -0.23 -4.66
CA ASP A 245 23.02 -0.02 -5.37
C ASP A 245 23.58 1.41 -5.23
N ASN A 246 22.71 2.39 -4.96
CA ASN A 246 23.08 3.79 -4.75
C ASN A 246 23.36 4.10 -3.27
N ALA A 247 23.51 3.07 -2.43
CA ALA A 247 23.76 3.17 -1.01
C ALA A 247 22.61 3.77 -0.16
N HIS A 248 21.38 3.85 -0.68
CA HIS A 248 20.22 4.32 0.06
C HIS A 248 19.49 3.21 0.78
N TRP A 249 19.03 3.49 2.00
CA TRP A 249 18.19 2.59 2.77
C TRP A 249 16.71 2.87 2.53
N ALA A 250 15.95 1.82 2.23
CA ALA A 250 14.50 1.88 2.06
C ALA A 250 13.84 0.56 2.47
N LEU A 251 12.51 0.50 2.38
CA LEU A 251 11.81 -0.78 2.44
C LEU A 251 12.20 -1.62 1.22
N GLY A 252 12.51 -2.91 1.43
CA GLY A 252 12.62 -3.87 0.33
C GLY A 252 11.25 -4.23 -0.24
N ASP A 253 11.21 -5.02 -1.32
CA ASP A 253 9.97 -5.32 -2.06
C ASP A 253 8.90 -6.08 -1.23
N ASN A 254 9.31 -6.92 -0.27
CA ASN A 254 8.43 -7.59 0.70
C ASN A 254 8.92 -7.32 2.12
N PRO A 255 8.69 -6.10 2.64
CA PRO A 255 9.40 -5.63 3.82
C PRO A 255 8.93 -6.32 5.10
N TYR A 256 7.75 -6.95 5.12
CA TYR A 256 7.27 -7.72 6.28
C TYR A 256 7.67 -9.18 6.28
N THR A 257 8.39 -9.64 5.26
CA THR A 257 8.88 -11.01 5.17
C THR A 257 10.36 -11.04 5.50
N ILE A 258 10.73 -11.92 6.43
CA ILE A 258 12.11 -12.23 6.68
C ILE A 258 12.61 -13.08 5.51
N ARG A 259 13.47 -12.48 4.67
CA ARG A 259 14.27 -13.18 3.67
C ARG A 259 15.61 -13.45 4.36
N TRP A 260 15.71 -14.59 5.05
CA TRP A 260 17.00 -15.19 5.34
C TRP A 260 17.15 -16.26 4.28
#